data_AF-A0A0M9DYX6-F1
#
_entry.id   AF-A0A0M9DYX6-F1
#
_cell.length_a   1.000
_cell.length_b   1.000
_cell.length_c   1.000
_cell.angle_alpha   90.00
_cell.angle_beta   90.00
_cell.angle_gamma   90.00
#
_symmetry.space_group_name_H-M   'P 1'
#
loop_
_entity.id
_entity.type
_entity.pdbx_description
1 polymer ?
#
loop_
_entity_poly.entity_id
_entity_poly.type
_entity_poly.pdbx_seq_one_letter_code
_entity_poly.pdbx_strand_id
1 'polypeptide(L)'
;MVFSDNSLDYFSLIQFKIRSAIANSKSSVPYEYENEVFFQAYQCLYESWVSGKSQRQISKLYNVSRERLNNWENKFTQYGVFGLLSKVSHIIIHPQLEKLIVLIKMTRPHERANYTLKLSEALGFEETTLNLIRRTQKCYGFGQRMNQKDILYYQGLQRIFFSIEKQKNKLRNLHDRESKKETFYNYTKDHMQQRIELFKELSSCPKKRMIRPILKKYGISPNRFYYLKERYLIYGVWGFVDLVQKGYTGEKISSEVELQIIEKKLMNPKLSTKKMIDELNLKCSRSNVQKIYKKWELSKIKKVTKIRGIVSQPYPKTEEISTNITLDKSAKVKFPSLIKSSNLKVNYSFLRLVKTLNYKKVFISNPGALLIAPFLDQLGVVEALRTYGPESYFSTDITNTIIVNTLRIIAGFPS
;
A
#
# COMPACT_ATOMS: atom_id res chain seq x y z
N MET A 1 7.06 28.44 -11.57
CA MET A 1 6.42 29.23 -10.51
C MET A 1 7.48 29.75 -9.55
N VAL A 2 7.44 31.03 -9.18
CA VAL A 2 8.47 31.66 -8.34
C VAL A 2 7.94 31.98 -6.94
N PHE A 3 8.62 31.45 -5.93
CA PHE A 3 8.19 31.49 -4.54
C PHE A 3 8.65 32.77 -3.83
N SER A 4 7.81 33.29 -2.95
CA SER A 4 8.19 34.31 -1.96
C SER A 4 9.18 33.75 -0.90
N ASP A 5 9.81 34.61 -0.09
CA ASP A 5 10.85 34.18 0.86
C ASP A 5 10.21 33.39 1.98
N ASN A 6 9.07 33.87 2.48
CA ASN A 6 8.21 33.13 3.40
C ASN A 6 7.86 31.72 2.90
N SER A 7 7.66 31.55 1.59
CA SER A 7 7.36 30.24 1.00
C SER A 7 8.59 29.35 0.91
N LEU A 8 9.75 29.91 0.53
CA LEU A 8 11.02 29.17 0.53
C LEU A 8 11.40 28.73 1.95
N ASP A 9 11.22 29.59 2.93
CA ASP A 9 11.48 29.30 4.34
C ASP A 9 10.52 28.24 4.86
N TYR A 10 9.23 28.33 4.52
CA TYR A 10 8.26 27.28 4.83
C TYR A 10 8.71 25.92 4.31
N PHE A 11 9.07 25.82 3.02
CA PHE A 11 9.47 24.54 2.40
C PHE A 11 10.81 24.00 2.90
N SER A 12 11.76 24.87 3.22
CA SER A 12 13.06 24.46 3.77
C SER A 12 12.93 23.83 5.17
N LEU A 13 11.99 24.32 5.97
CA LEU A 13 11.74 23.82 7.33
C LEU A 13 10.97 22.48 7.39
N ILE A 14 10.30 22.07 6.31
CA ILE A 14 9.47 20.84 6.31
C ILE A 14 10.29 19.61 6.69
N GLN A 15 11.47 19.42 6.09
CA GLN A 15 12.29 18.23 6.37
C GLN A 15 12.71 18.17 7.83
N PHE A 16 13.05 19.32 8.41
CA PHE A 16 13.40 19.43 9.82
C PHE A 16 12.21 19.05 10.71
N LYS A 17 11.03 19.63 10.45
CA LYS A 17 9.79 19.34 11.20
C LYS A 17 9.37 17.86 11.12
N ILE A 18 9.60 17.21 9.99
CA ILE A 18 9.31 15.78 9.85
C ILE A 18 10.31 14.95 10.63
N ARG A 19 11.60 15.31 10.61
CA ARG A 19 12.63 14.61 11.41
C ARG A 19 12.38 14.75 12.91
N SER A 20 11.98 15.93 13.39
CA SER A 20 11.57 16.10 14.79
C SER A 20 10.34 15.25 15.11
N ALA A 21 9.34 15.20 14.23
CA ALA A 21 8.18 14.33 14.40
C ALA A 21 8.54 12.84 14.40
N ILE A 22 9.51 12.40 13.59
CA ILE A 22 10.03 11.02 13.63
C ILE A 22 10.67 10.74 14.99
N ALA A 23 11.49 11.65 15.51
CA ALA A 23 12.16 11.48 16.79
C ALA A 23 11.16 11.41 17.95
N ASN A 24 10.11 12.23 17.91
CA ASN A 24 9.07 12.27 18.95
C ASN A 24 8.09 11.09 18.84
N SER A 25 7.89 10.54 17.63
CA SER A 25 6.99 9.41 17.41
C SER A 25 7.71 8.07 17.56
N LYS A 26 7.01 7.03 18.06
CA LYS A 26 7.52 5.64 18.03
C LYS A 26 7.40 4.99 16.64
N SER A 27 7.07 5.78 15.61
CA SER A 27 6.72 5.29 14.28
C SER A 27 7.82 5.61 13.27
N SER A 28 8.02 4.73 12.28
CA SER A 28 9.00 4.98 11.22
C SER A 28 8.54 5.99 10.16
N VAL A 29 7.28 6.43 10.24
CA VAL A 29 6.60 7.34 9.31
C VAL A 29 5.56 8.13 10.12
N PRO A 30 5.88 9.33 10.62
CA PRO A 30 4.92 10.15 11.34
C PRO A 30 3.85 10.65 10.38
N TYR A 31 2.59 10.58 10.81
CA TYR A 31 1.48 11.14 10.05
C TYR A 31 1.44 12.66 10.16
N GLU A 32 1.69 13.21 11.35
CA GLU A 32 1.63 14.65 11.62
C GLU A 32 3.03 15.22 11.86
N TYR A 33 3.20 16.50 11.54
CA TYR A 33 4.36 17.29 11.91
C TYR A 33 3.93 18.71 12.32
N GLU A 34 4.79 19.37 13.08
CA GLU A 34 4.43 20.60 13.79
C GLU A 34 4.01 21.76 12.87
N ASN A 35 2.99 22.49 13.33
CA ASN A 35 2.49 23.73 12.72
C ASN A 35 2.02 23.59 11.27
N GLU A 36 1.53 22.40 10.90
CA GLU A 36 0.96 22.16 9.57
C GLU A 36 -0.58 22.25 9.60
N VAL A 37 -1.11 23.31 8.98
CA VAL A 37 -2.55 23.61 8.94
C VAL A 37 -3.35 22.49 8.29
N PHE A 38 -2.75 21.77 7.35
CA PHE A 38 -3.40 20.68 6.63
C PHE A 38 -3.99 19.62 7.58
N PHE A 39 -3.24 19.15 8.59
CA PHE A 39 -3.71 18.08 9.47
C PHE A 39 -4.86 18.54 10.37
N GLN A 40 -4.76 19.77 10.89
CA GLN A 40 -5.83 20.39 11.67
C GLN A 40 -7.11 20.51 10.83
N ALA A 41 -7.01 20.98 9.58
CA ALA A 41 -8.14 21.11 8.68
C ALA A 41 -8.77 19.75 8.36
N TYR A 42 -7.95 18.74 8.07
CA TYR A 42 -8.41 17.39 7.77
C TYR A 42 -9.12 16.74 8.96
N GLN A 43 -8.57 16.87 10.17
CA GLN A 43 -9.17 16.34 11.39
C GLN A 43 -10.47 17.06 11.74
N CYS A 44 -10.54 18.39 11.60
CA CYS A 44 -11.79 19.14 11.79
C CYS A 44 -12.89 18.65 10.85
N LEU A 45 -12.56 18.39 9.59
CA LEU A 45 -13.53 17.87 8.62
C LEU A 45 -13.93 16.44 8.93
N TYR A 46 -12.99 15.57 9.31
CA TYR A 46 -13.30 14.22 9.77
C TYR A 46 -14.28 14.25 10.95
N GLU A 47 -14.06 15.11 11.94
CA GLU A 47 -14.94 15.19 13.10
C GLU A 47 -16.32 15.76 12.74
N SER A 48 -16.38 16.75 11.86
CA SER A 48 -17.63 17.34 11.38
C SER A 48 -18.45 16.34 10.55
N TRP A 49 -17.82 15.71 9.56
CA TRP A 49 -18.52 14.90 8.56
C TRP A 49 -18.72 13.46 9.01
N VAL A 50 -17.73 12.83 9.64
CA VAL A 50 -17.78 11.41 10.03
C VAL A 50 -18.31 11.26 11.45
N SER A 51 -17.72 11.95 12.42
CA SER A 51 -18.12 11.81 13.83
C SER A 51 -19.41 12.58 14.18
N GLY A 52 -19.85 13.50 13.31
CA GLY A 52 -21.10 14.24 13.47
C GLY A 52 -21.06 15.31 14.57
N LYS A 53 -19.87 15.75 14.99
CA LYS A 53 -19.73 16.83 15.98
C LYS A 53 -20.21 18.15 15.40
N SER A 54 -20.82 18.99 16.26
CA SER A 54 -21.27 20.32 15.83
C SER A 54 -20.10 21.24 15.51
N GLN A 55 -20.27 22.14 14.52
CA GLN A 55 -19.25 23.14 14.17
C GLN A 55 -18.84 24.02 15.38
N ARG A 56 -19.76 24.23 16.34
CA ARG A 56 -19.48 24.99 17.58
C ARG A 56 -18.49 24.27 18.48
N GLN A 57 -18.63 22.94 18.64
CA GLN A 57 -17.71 22.14 19.44
C GLN A 57 -16.33 22.08 18.78
N ILE A 58 -16.28 21.87 17.46
CA ILE A 58 -15.00 21.83 16.71
C ILE A 58 -14.27 23.17 16.78
N SER A 59 -15.01 24.27 16.63
CA SER A 59 -14.46 25.62 16.73
C SER A 59 -13.81 25.89 18.10
N LYS A 60 -14.43 25.41 19.19
CA LYS A 60 -13.87 25.50 20.55
C LYS A 60 -12.67 24.56 20.77
N LEU A 61 -12.71 23.34 20.24
CA LEU A 61 -11.64 22.36 20.43
C LEU A 61 -10.35 22.75 19.71
N TYR A 62 -10.47 23.27 18.49
CA TYR A 62 -9.32 23.57 17.64
C TYR A 62 -8.99 25.07 17.54
N ASN A 63 -9.71 25.93 18.26
CA ASN A 63 -9.57 27.40 18.18
C ASN A 63 -9.64 27.94 16.73
N VAL A 64 -10.60 27.41 15.95
CA VAL A 64 -10.79 27.80 14.54
C VAL A 64 -12.12 28.55 14.38
N SER A 65 -12.13 29.64 13.64
CA SER A 65 -13.37 30.37 13.33
C SER A 65 -14.32 29.56 12.42
N ARG A 66 -15.62 29.80 12.54
CA ARG A 66 -16.64 29.13 11.70
C ARG A 66 -16.43 29.41 10.22
N GLU A 67 -16.02 30.62 9.87
CA GLU A 67 -15.70 30.99 8.49
C GLU A 67 -14.55 30.17 7.91
N ARG A 68 -13.49 29.93 8.70
CA ARG A 68 -12.36 29.09 8.28
C ARG A 68 -12.80 27.64 8.07
N LEU A 69 -13.65 27.10 8.96
CA LEU A 69 -14.22 25.76 8.80
C LEU A 69 -15.07 25.65 7.52
N ASN A 70 -15.95 26.62 7.27
CA ASN A 70 -16.76 26.66 6.05
C ASN A 70 -15.88 26.78 4.80
N ASN A 71 -14.80 27.58 4.86
CA ASN A 71 -13.85 27.70 3.76
C ASN A 71 -13.10 26.39 3.48
N TRP A 72 -12.72 25.63 4.52
CA TRP A 72 -12.13 24.29 4.36
C TRP A 72 -13.14 23.32 3.77
N GLU A 73 -14.37 23.31 4.26
CA GLU A 73 -15.45 22.46 3.74
C GLU A 73 -15.73 22.77 2.25
N ASN A 74 -15.78 24.05 1.89
CA ASN A 74 -15.95 24.49 0.51
C ASN A 74 -14.82 23.96 -0.39
N LYS A 75 -13.56 24.19 0.00
CA LYS A 75 -12.41 23.72 -0.76
C LYS A 75 -12.34 22.19 -0.81
N PHE A 76 -12.71 21.50 0.25
CA PHE A 76 -12.75 20.04 0.29
C PHE A 76 -13.81 19.49 -0.68
N THR A 77 -14.99 20.08 -0.74
CA THR A 77 -16.04 19.65 -1.68
C THR A 77 -15.62 19.83 -3.15
N GLN A 78 -14.97 20.96 -3.47
CA GLN A 78 -14.56 21.32 -4.83
C GLN A 78 -13.25 20.68 -5.28
N TYR A 79 -12.28 20.55 -4.38
CA TYR A 79 -10.90 20.18 -4.69
C TYR A 79 -10.40 18.99 -3.85
N GLY A 80 -11.26 18.36 -3.04
CA GLY A 80 -10.85 17.23 -2.20
C GLY A 80 -9.77 17.62 -1.20
N VAL A 81 -8.97 16.64 -0.82
CA VAL A 81 -7.93 16.78 0.19
C VAL A 81 -6.83 17.76 -0.23
N PHE A 82 -6.46 17.83 -1.51
CA PHE A 82 -5.45 18.80 -1.94
C PHE A 82 -5.93 20.26 -1.79
N GLY A 83 -7.25 20.49 -1.73
CA GLY A 83 -7.84 21.80 -1.42
C GLY A 83 -7.55 22.32 -0.01
N LEU A 84 -7.13 21.44 0.91
CA LEU A 84 -6.80 21.79 2.30
C LEU A 84 -5.35 22.25 2.47
N LEU A 85 -4.51 22.09 1.45
CA LEU A 85 -3.14 22.59 1.47
C LEU A 85 -3.13 24.12 1.66
N SER A 86 -2.11 24.60 2.38
CA SER A 86 -1.95 26.03 2.63
C SER A 86 -1.76 26.80 1.32
N LYS A 87 -2.28 28.03 1.26
CA LYS A 87 -2.02 28.90 0.12
C LYS A 87 -0.58 29.41 0.22
N VAL A 88 0.19 29.19 -0.83
CA VAL A 88 1.60 29.59 -0.91
C VAL A 88 1.72 30.89 -1.69
N SER A 89 2.47 31.84 -1.14
CA SER A 89 2.69 33.14 -1.75
C SER A 89 3.74 33.05 -2.86
N HIS A 90 3.34 33.48 -4.06
CA HIS A 90 4.16 33.47 -5.26
C HIS A 90 4.26 34.86 -5.85
N ILE A 91 5.33 35.07 -6.62
CA ILE A 91 5.53 36.29 -7.39
C ILE A 91 5.06 36.03 -8.80
N ILE A 92 4.24 36.94 -9.30
CA ILE A 92 3.74 36.89 -10.67
C ILE A 92 4.90 37.31 -11.58
N ILE A 93 5.26 36.44 -12.51
CA ILE A 93 6.34 36.66 -13.47
C ILE A 93 5.83 36.28 -14.84
N HIS A 94 6.22 37.04 -15.86
CA HIS A 94 5.86 36.72 -17.23
C HIS A 94 6.36 35.31 -17.62
N PRO A 95 5.51 34.39 -18.11
CA PRO A 95 5.89 33.00 -18.36
C PRO A 95 7.06 32.83 -19.34
N GLN A 96 7.21 33.73 -20.32
CA GLN A 96 8.32 33.70 -21.26
C GLN A 96 9.64 34.11 -20.60
N LEU A 97 9.59 35.08 -19.67
CA LEU A 97 10.77 35.49 -18.90
C LEU A 97 11.26 34.36 -18.00
N GLU A 98 10.35 33.67 -17.31
CA GLU A 98 10.70 32.48 -16.51
C GLU A 98 11.37 31.39 -17.37
N LYS A 99 10.82 31.10 -18.55
CA LYS A 99 11.42 30.14 -19.50
C LYS A 99 12.80 30.58 -19.98
N LEU A 100 12.98 31.85 -20.29
CA LEU A 100 14.27 32.39 -20.74
C LEU A 100 15.35 32.24 -19.67
N ILE A 101 15.02 32.56 -18.41
CA ILE A 101 15.99 32.46 -17.32
C ILE A 101 16.40 30.99 -17.08
N VAL A 102 15.43 30.07 -17.12
CA VAL A 102 15.70 28.63 -17.01
C VAL A 102 16.53 28.13 -18.19
N LEU A 103 16.21 28.56 -19.42
CA LEU A 103 16.93 28.18 -20.63
C LEU A 103 18.39 28.61 -20.56
N ILE A 104 18.67 29.86 -20.18
CA ILE A 104 20.04 30.37 -20.08
C ILE A 104 20.83 29.60 -19.01
N LYS A 105 20.21 29.27 -17.87
CA LYS A 105 20.91 28.50 -16.83
C LYS A 105 21.10 27.02 -17.17
N MET A 106 20.22 26.44 -17.98
CA MET A 106 20.39 25.07 -18.48
C MET A 106 21.50 24.98 -19.54
N THR A 107 21.63 25.97 -20.42
CA THR A 107 22.66 25.98 -21.47
C THR A 107 24.01 26.49 -20.96
N ARG A 108 23.98 27.49 -20.08
CA ARG A 108 25.17 28.13 -19.51
C ARG A 108 25.04 28.29 -17.99
N PRO A 109 25.42 27.27 -17.21
CA PRO A 109 25.20 27.26 -15.76
C PRO A 109 25.93 28.38 -15.01
N HIS A 110 27.14 28.74 -15.47
CA HIS A 110 28.01 29.73 -14.82
C HIS A 110 27.70 31.20 -15.19
N GLU A 111 26.75 31.44 -16.10
CA GLU A 111 26.43 32.81 -16.53
C GLU A 111 25.87 33.67 -15.40
N ARG A 112 26.27 34.95 -15.40
CA ARG A 112 25.86 35.89 -14.36
C ARG A 112 24.43 36.40 -14.62
N ALA A 113 23.71 36.70 -13.54
CA ALA A 113 22.35 37.26 -13.59
C ALA A 113 22.26 38.58 -14.40
N ASN A 114 23.37 39.32 -14.49
CA ASN A 114 23.44 40.58 -15.23
C ASN A 114 23.28 40.40 -16.75
N TYR A 115 23.80 39.30 -17.31
CA TYR A 115 23.62 39.00 -18.73
C TYR A 115 22.18 38.58 -19.03
N THR A 116 21.56 37.86 -18.11
CA THR A 116 20.14 37.49 -18.20
C THR A 116 19.25 38.73 -18.19
N LEU A 117 19.61 39.74 -17.40
CA LEU A 117 18.91 41.04 -17.36
C LEU A 117 19.07 41.82 -18.67
N LYS A 118 20.30 41.94 -19.20
CA LYS A 118 20.52 42.59 -20.50
C LYS A 118 19.74 41.92 -21.64
N LEU A 119 19.68 40.59 -21.64
CA LEU A 119 18.90 39.84 -22.62
C LEU A 119 17.39 40.02 -22.42
N SER A 120 16.90 40.14 -21.18
CA SER A 120 15.47 40.38 -20.95
C SER A 120 15.06 41.80 -21.35
N GLU A 121 15.91 42.80 -21.09
CA GLU A 121 15.72 44.18 -21.54
C GLU A 121 15.73 44.27 -23.08
N ALA A 122 16.67 43.60 -23.74
CA ALA A 122 16.74 43.56 -25.20
C ALA A 122 15.53 42.90 -25.86
N LEU A 123 14.85 41.98 -25.16
CA LEU A 123 13.62 41.33 -25.62
C LEU A 123 12.34 42.11 -25.26
N GLY A 124 12.46 43.27 -24.61
CA GLY A 124 11.33 44.14 -24.28
C GLY A 124 10.50 43.68 -23.08
N PHE A 125 11.06 42.89 -22.16
CA PHE A 125 10.37 42.59 -20.90
C PHE A 125 10.46 43.79 -19.94
N GLU A 126 9.33 44.43 -19.67
CA GLU A 126 9.21 45.51 -18.69
C GLU A 126 9.29 44.96 -17.24
N GLU A 127 9.79 45.77 -16.31
CA GLU A 127 9.88 45.47 -14.85
C GLU A 127 10.84 44.32 -14.42
N THR A 128 11.82 43.97 -15.24
CA THR A 128 12.80 42.92 -14.86
C THR A 128 13.90 43.45 -13.93
N THR A 129 13.95 42.94 -12.70
CA THR A 129 15.01 43.25 -11.73
C THR A 129 16.00 42.09 -11.55
N LEU A 130 17.26 42.41 -11.20
CA LEU A 130 18.26 41.39 -10.86
C LEU A 130 17.79 40.46 -9.73
N ASN A 131 17.07 41.01 -8.76
CA ASN A 131 16.55 40.24 -7.63
C ASN A 131 15.50 39.22 -8.10
N LEU A 132 14.60 39.62 -9.01
CA LEU A 132 13.62 38.73 -9.60
C LEU A 132 14.31 37.58 -10.37
N ILE A 133 15.35 37.88 -11.17
CA ILE A 133 16.11 36.87 -11.91
C ILE A 133 16.85 35.91 -10.97
N ARG A 134 17.56 36.42 -9.96
CA ARG A 134 18.27 35.55 -8.99
C ARG A 134 17.30 34.66 -8.22
N ARG A 135 16.11 35.20 -7.91
CA ARG A 135 15.06 34.48 -7.22
C ARG A 135 14.45 33.38 -8.08
N THR A 136 14.15 33.67 -9.34
CA THR A 136 13.68 32.64 -10.28
C THR A 136 14.72 31.52 -10.35
N GLN A 137 16.00 31.85 -10.54
CA GLN A 137 17.10 30.88 -10.56
C GLN A 137 17.12 30.01 -9.28
N LYS A 138 17.02 30.63 -8.10
CA LYS A 138 16.94 29.92 -6.80
C LYS A 138 15.73 28.96 -6.74
N CYS A 139 14.56 29.36 -7.23
CA CYS A 139 13.34 28.53 -7.23
C CYS A 139 13.40 27.33 -8.19
N TYR A 140 14.42 27.27 -9.05
CA TYR A 140 14.74 26.14 -9.91
C TYR A 140 15.98 25.36 -9.43
N GLY A 141 16.55 25.73 -8.27
CA GLY A 141 17.75 25.10 -7.70
C GLY A 141 19.06 25.58 -8.30
N PHE A 142 19.03 26.61 -9.14
CA PHE A 142 20.23 27.24 -9.70
C PHE A 142 20.82 28.27 -8.71
N GLY A 143 21.31 27.76 -7.58
CA GLY A 143 22.03 28.55 -6.58
C GLY A 143 23.51 28.72 -6.92
N GLN A 144 24.25 29.45 -6.07
CA GLN A 144 25.69 29.72 -6.29
C GLN A 144 26.55 28.45 -6.43
N ARG A 145 26.17 27.34 -5.77
CA ARG A 145 26.91 26.07 -5.80
C ARG A 145 26.39 25.08 -6.86
N MET A 146 25.27 25.37 -7.51
CA MET A 146 24.63 24.51 -8.53
C MET A 146 24.56 23.02 -8.13
N ASN A 147 24.19 22.74 -6.87
CA ASN A 147 24.14 21.36 -6.39
C ASN A 147 23.03 20.57 -7.10
N GLN A 148 23.35 19.38 -7.59
CA GLN A 148 22.37 18.52 -8.24
C GLN A 148 21.20 18.14 -7.32
N LYS A 149 21.43 18.02 -6.01
CA LYS A 149 20.38 17.76 -5.01
C LYS A 149 19.38 18.91 -4.91
N ASP A 150 19.86 20.15 -4.98
CA ASP A 150 19.00 21.34 -4.92
C ASP A 150 18.15 21.43 -6.18
N ILE A 151 18.75 21.19 -7.35
CA ILE A 151 18.03 21.12 -8.63
C ILE A 151 16.92 20.08 -8.56
N LEU A 152 17.21 18.85 -8.10
CA LEU A 152 16.20 17.79 -7.97
C LEU A 152 15.08 18.14 -6.97
N TYR A 153 15.43 18.79 -5.86
CA TYR A 153 14.47 19.26 -4.86
C TYR A 153 13.50 20.29 -5.44
N TYR A 154 14.03 21.34 -6.06
CA TYR A 154 13.20 22.39 -6.65
C TYR A 154 12.41 21.90 -7.86
N GLN A 155 12.98 21.03 -8.71
CA GLN A 155 12.23 20.37 -9.78
C GLN A 155 11.05 19.55 -9.24
N GLY A 156 11.21 18.88 -8.10
CA GLY A 156 10.14 18.17 -7.41
C GLY A 156 9.04 19.12 -6.94
N LEU A 157 9.39 20.25 -6.31
CA LEU A 157 8.43 21.28 -5.92
C LEU A 157 7.69 21.86 -7.13
N GLN A 158 8.39 22.25 -8.19
CA GLN A 158 7.76 22.79 -9.40
C GLN A 158 6.75 21.81 -10.00
N ARG A 159 7.05 20.51 -9.99
CA ARG A 159 6.10 19.47 -10.42
C ARG A 159 4.86 19.45 -9.53
N ILE A 160 5.02 19.49 -8.20
CA ILE A 160 3.92 19.52 -7.22
C ILE A 160 2.94 20.64 -7.54
N PHE A 161 3.46 21.86 -7.69
CA PHE A 161 2.63 23.01 -7.98
C PHE A 161 1.97 22.94 -9.35
N PHE A 162 2.69 22.52 -10.37
CA PHE A 162 2.12 22.30 -11.70
C PHE A 162 0.96 21.29 -11.67
N SER A 163 1.09 20.21 -10.89
CA SER A 163 0.00 19.24 -10.72
C SER A 163 -1.18 19.80 -9.93
N ILE A 164 -0.94 20.63 -8.91
CA ILE A 164 -2.00 21.32 -8.17
C ILE A 164 -2.79 22.24 -9.11
N GLU A 165 -2.10 23.08 -9.89
CA GLU A 165 -2.74 23.98 -10.85
C GLU A 165 -3.57 23.18 -11.87
N LYS A 166 -2.98 22.12 -12.43
CA LYS A 166 -3.68 21.24 -13.37
C LYS A 166 -4.90 20.55 -12.76
N GLN A 167 -4.85 20.21 -11.48
CA GLN A 167 -5.99 19.60 -10.77
C GLN A 167 -7.07 20.64 -10.43
N LYS A 168 -6.70 21.85 -10.02
CA LYS A 168 -7.64 22.96 -9.79
C LYS A 168 -8.39 23.38 -11.05
N ASN A 169 -7.72 23.36 -12.20
CA ASN A 169 -8.34 23.69 -13.48
C ASN A 169 -9.39 22.64 -13.93
N LYS A 170 -9.40 21.44 -13.33
CA LYS A 170 -10.45 20.46 -13.57
C LYS A 170 -11.60 20.72 -12.61
N LEU A 171 -12.64 21.40 -13.09
CA LEU A 171 -13.89 21.54 -12.34
C LEU A 171 -14.50 20.16 -12.08
N ARG A 172 -14.41 19.68 -10.85
CA ARG A 172 -14.98 18.40 -10.42
C ARG A 172 -15.44 18.51 -8.97
N ASN A 173 -16.73 18.30 -8.73
CA ASN A 173 -17.19 18.04 -7.36
C ASN A 173 -16.68 16.65 -6.95
N LEU A 174 -15.74 16.66 -5.99
CA LEU A 174 -15.08 15.46 -5.49
C LEU A 174 -15.88 14.85 -4.34
N HIS A 175 -16.47 15.68 -3.49
CA HIS A 175 -17.30 15.28 -2.36
C HIS A 175 -18.62 16.07 -2.35
N ASP A 176 -19.70 15.44 -1.90
CA ASP A 176 -21.03 16.03 -1.89
C ASP A 176 -21.44 16.42 -0.47
N ARG A 177 -22.01 17.61 -0.31
CA ARG A 177 -22.40 18.14 1.00
C ARG A 177 -23.66 17.51 1.56
N GLU A 178 -24.50 16.99 0.69
CA GLU A 178 -25.78 16.38 1.07
C GLU A 178 -25.54 15.01 1.71
N SER A 179 -24.56 14.25 1.21
CA SER A 179 -24.18 12.91 1.68
C SER A 179 -22.79 12.91 2.33
N LYS A 180 -22.60 13.76 3.37
CA LYS A 180 -21.29 14.00 4.00
C LYS A 180 -20.57 12.72 4.46
N LYS A 181 -21.24 11.85 5.21
CA LYS A 181 -20.64 10.62 5.77
C LYS A 181 -20.19 9.65 4.68
N GLU A 182 -21.04 9.44 3.68
CA GLU A 182 -20.80 8.47 2.61
C GLU A 182 -19.74 8.95 1.63
N THR A 183 -19.74 10.25 1.34
CA THR A 183 -18.81 10.82 0.37
C THR A 183 -17.49 11.28 0.98
N PHE A 184 -17.36 11.34 2.31
CA PHE A 184 -16.11 11.75 2.95
C PHE A 184 -14.92 10.94 2.44
N TYR A 185 -15.04 9.60 2.40
CA TYR A 185 -14.00 8.73 1.85
C TYR A 185 -14.26 8.45 0.36
N ASN A 186 -13.69 9.26 -0.52
CA ASN A 186 -13.84 9.09 -1.97
C ASN A 186 -12.55 8.70 -2.67
N TYR A 187 -12.05 7.49 -2.43
CA TYR A 187 -10.83 6.98 -3.09
C TYR A 187 -10.95 6.84 -4.62
N THR A 188 -12.15 6.93 -5.17
CA THR A 188 -12.37 6.88 -6.63
C THR A 188 -11.98 8.17 -7.33
N LYS A 189 -12.31 9.30 -6.73
CA LYS A 189 -12.02 10.62 -7.30
C LYS A 189 -10.84 11.30 -6.61
N ASP A 190 -10.66 11.09 -5.30
CA ASP A 190 -9.59 11.65 -4.49
C ASP A 190 -8.54 10.58 -4.11
N HIS A 191 -7.52 10.47 -4.96
CA HIS A 191 -6.40 9.57 -4.71
C HIS A 191 -5.43 10.11 -3.65
N MET A 192 -5.41 11.42 -3.40
CA MET A 192 -4.55 11.99 -2.36
C MET A 192 -5.06 11.56 -0.98
N GLN A 193 -6.38 11.53 -0.79
CA GLN A 193 -7.02 11.03 0.42
C GLN A 193 -6.61 9.60 0.75
N GLN A 194 -6.60 8.71 -0.25
CA GLN A 194 -6.19 7.31 -0.08
C GLN A 194 -4.77 7.20 0.49
N ARG A 195 -3.85 8.06 0.03
CA ARG A 195 -2.45 8.09 0.51
C ARG A 195 -2.36 8.61 1.94
N ILE A 196 -3.12 9.65 2.25
CA ILE A 196 -3.11 10.30 3.57
C ILE A 196 -3.65 9.34 4.63
N GLU A 197 -4.72 8.62 4.33
CA GLU A 197 -5.25 7.56 5.20
C GLU A 197 -4.27 6.38 5.37
N LEU A 198 -3.56 6.00 4.30
CA LEU A 198 -2.49 5.00 4.41
C LEU A 198 -1.39 5.45 5.36
N PHE A 199 -0.93 6.70 5.27
CA PHE A 199 0.11 7.23 6.17
C PHE A 199 -0.41 7.38 7.61
N LYS A 200 -1.69 7.73 7.81
CA LYS A 200 -2.34 7.77 9.12
C LYS A 200 -2.43 6.39 9.79
N GLU A 201 -2.75 5.35 9.03
CA GLU A 201 -2.73 3.97 9.55
C GLU A 201 -1.31 3.48 9.85
N LEU A 202 -0.35 3.82 8.99
CA LEU A 202 1.03 3.40 9.17
C LEU A 202 1.70 4.09 10.36
N SER A 203 1.38 5.36 10.64
CA SER A 203 1.91 6.05 11.82
C SER A 203 1.41 5.44 13.13
N SER A 204 0.17 4.94 13.13
CA SER A 204 -0.45 4.26 14.27
C SER A 204 0.15 2.86 14.53
N CYS A 205 0.96 2.34 13.60
CA CYS A 205 1.51 0.99 13.69
C CYS A 205 2.91 0.95 14.30
N PRO A 206 3.08 0.34 15.49
CA PRO A 206 4.40 0.26 16.15
C PRO A 206 5.31 -0.81 15.54
N LYS A 207 4.77 -1.86 14.89
CA LYS A 207 5.54 -3.02 14.41
C LYS A 207 5.73 -3.00 12.89
N LYS A 208 6.99 -3.03 12.42
CA LYS A 208 7.34 -3.11 10.98
C LYS A 208 6.69 -4.28 10.24
N ARG A 209 6.39 -5.39 10.92
CA ARG A 209 5.72 -6.58 10.33
C ARG A 209 4.29 -6.29 9.84
N MET A 210 3.63 -5.26 10.38
CA MET A 210 2.24 -4.89 10.01
C MET A 210 2.15 -4.01 8.75
N ILE A 211 3.28 -3.52 8.23
CA ILE A 211 3.30 -2.63 7.06
C ILE A 211 2.73 -3.36 5.82
N ARG A 212 3.20 -4.58 5.52
CA ARG A 212 2.76 -5.32 4.32
C ARG A 212 1.23 -5.58 4.30
N PRO A 213 0.60 -6.08 5.38
CA PRO A 213 -0.86 -6.20 5.45
C PRO A 213 -1.60 -4.89 5.17
N ILE A 214 -1.12 -3.75 5.69
CA ILE A 214 -1.74 -2.44 5.46
C ILE A 214 -1.59 -2.03 4.00
N LEU A 215 -0.40 -2.18 3.42
CA LEU A 215 -0.17 -1.91 2.01
C LEU A 215 -1.10 -2.76 1.10
N LYS A 216 -1.34 -4.03 1.47
CA LYS A 216 -2.30 -4.90 0.77
C LYS A 216 -3.72 -4.35 0.82
N LYS A 217 -4.19 -3.88 1.98
CA LYS A 217 -5.53 -3.25 2.11
C LYS A 217 -5.68 -2.06 1.17
N TYR A 218 -4.67 -1.21 1.07
CA TYR A 218 -4.70 -0.04 0.17
C TYR A 218 -4.33 -0.36 -1.28
N GLY A 219 -3.95 -1.60 -1.60
CA GLY A 219 -3.55 -2.00 -2.95
C GLY A 219 -2.22 -1.41 -3.43
N ILE A 220 -1.37 -0.90 -2.52
CA ILE A 220 -0.11 -0.24 -2.86
C ILE A 220 1.05 -1.26 -2.84
N SER A 221 1.93 -1.20 -3.84
CA SER A 221 3.12 -2.06 -3.87
C SER A 221 4.20 -1.57 -2.88
N PRO A 222 5.04 -2.48 -2.32
CA PRO A 222 6.12 -2.08 -1.41
C PRO A 222 7.08 -1.06 -2.01
N ASN A 223 7.46 -1.23 -3.29
CA ASN A 223 8.36 -0.30 -3.97
C ASN A 223 7.73 1.10 -4.11
N ARG A 224 6.43 1.16 -4.41
CA ARG A 224 5.69 2.43 -4.49
C ARG A 224 5.59 3.08 -3.11
N PHE A 225 5.41 2.29 -2.05
CA PHE A 225 5.40 2.78 -0.68
C PHE A 225 6.74 3.44 -0.29
N TYR A 226 7.88 2.80 -0.56
CA TYR A 226 9.18 3.42 -0.23
C TYR A 226 9.40 4.74 -0.97
N TYR A 227 9.01 4.79 -2.25
CA TYR A 227 9.03 6.03 -3.01
C TYR A 227 8.11 7.12 -2.44
N LEU A 228 6.89 6.74 -2.01
CA LEU A 228 5.96 7.65 -1.33
C LEU A 228 6.54 8.16 -0.01
N LYS A 229 7.16 7.27 0.75
CA LYS A 229 7.80 7.58 2.04
C LYS A 229 8.93 8.59 1.83
N GLU A 230 9.84 8.35 0.89
CA GLU A 230 10.93 9.28 0.58
C GLU A 230 10.41 10.67 0.18
N ARG A 231 9.40 10.74 -0.68
CA ARG A 231 8.79 12.02 -1.05
C ARG A 231 8.13 12.71 0.12
N TYR A 232 7.45 11.97 0.99
CA TYR A 232 6.88 12.52 2.20
C TYR A 232 7.97 13.08 3.12
N LEU A 233 9.08 12.38 3.31
CA LEU A 233 10.21 12.87 4.12
C LEU A 233 10.83 14.17 3.58
N ILE A 234 10.76 14.39 2.26
CA ILE A 234 11.34 15.56 1.59
C ILE A 234 10.38 16.76 1.57
N TYR A 235 9.10 16.53 1.25
CA TYR A 235 8.11 17.57 0.96
C TYR A 235 6.90 17.58 1.93
N GLY A 236 6.82 16.64 2.87
CA GLY A 236 5.66 16.45 3.72
C GLY A 236 4.42 16.07 2.92
N VAL A 237 3.26 16.57 3.35
CA VAL A 237 1.96 16.27 2.72
C VAL A 237 1.93 16.64 1.22
N TRP A 238 2.67 17.68 0.84
CA TRP A 238 2.81 18.13 -0.55
C TRP A 238 3.36 17.05 -1.48
N GLY A 239 4.18 16.13 -0.96
CA GLY A 239 4.78 15.04 -1.72
C GLY A 239 3.77 14.07 -2.35
N PHE A 240 2.50 14.10 -1.90
CA PHE A 240 1.46 13.21 -2.41
C PHE A 240 0.67 13.73 -3.61
N VAL A 241 0.74 15.01 -3.98
CA VAL A 241 -0.17 15.58 -5.01
C VAL A 241 0.14 15.09 -6.42
N ASP A 242 1.42 15.06 -6.78
CA ASP A 242 1.92 14.79 -8.14
C ASP A 242 1.71 13.37 -8.66
N LEU A 243 1.46 12.44 -7.75
CA LEU A 243 1.67 11.04 -8.04
C LEU A 243 0.47 10.39 -8.72
N VAL A 244 -0.47 11.19 -9.19
CA VAL A 244 -1.54 10.76 -10.09
C VAL A 244 -0.92 10.50 -11.46
N GLN A 245 -0.81 9.22 -11.83
CA GLN A 245 -0.18 8.82 -13.10
C GLN A 245 -0.88 9.51 -14.28
N LYS A 246 -0.10 10.19 -15.14
CA LYS A 246 -0.62 10.73 -16.41
C LYS A 246 -1.17 9.55 -17.24
N GLY A 247 -2.42 9.65 -17.68
CA GLY A 247 -3.06 8.66 -18.57
C GLY A 247 -3.78 7.50 -17.87
N TYR A 248 -3.59 7.29 -16.56
CA TYR A 248 -4.28 6.24 -15.81
C TYR A 248 -5.15 6.84 -14.70
N THR A 249 -6.45 6.53 -14.73
CA THR A 249 -7.37 6.82 -13.60
C THR A 249 -7.08 5.86 -12.43
N GLY A 250 -6.59 6.37 -11.31
CA GLY A 250 -6.31 5.56 -10.11
C GLY A 250 -4.88 5.05 -9.99
N GLU A 251 -4.51 4.69 -8.75
CA GLU A 251 -3.23 4.04 -8.47
C GLU A 251 -3.20 2.62 -9.05
N LYS A 252 -2.07 2.24 -9.66
CA LYS A 252 -1.85 0.86 -10.12
C LYS A 252 -1.87 -0.06 -8.90
N ILE A 253 -2.82 -0.99 -8.87
CA ILE A 253 -2.91 -2.03 -7.85
C ILE A 253 -1.62 -2.87 -7.88
N SER A 254 -1.14 -3.28 -6.71
CA SER A 254 0.01 -4.18 -6.59
C SER A 254 -0.25 -5.52 -7.28
N SER A 255 0.78 -6.10 -7.89
CA SER A 255 0.66 -7.41 -8.56
C SER A 255 0.14 -8.50 -7.62
N GLU A 256 0.55 -8.47 -6.35
CA GLU A 256 0.05 -9.39 -5.32
C GLU A 256 -1.47 -9.28 -5.12
N VAL A 257 -2.00 -8.06 -5.01
CA VAL A 257 -3.45 -7.84 -4.83
C VAL A 257 -4.22 -8.12 -6.13
N GLU A 258 -3.63 -7.83 -7.29
CA GLU A 258 -4.18 -8.21 -8.59
C GLU A 258 -4.37 -9.74 -8.70
N LEU A 259 -3.35 -10.52 -8.32
CA LEU A 259 -3.43 -11.98 -8.26
C LEU A 259 -4.48 -12.48 -7.26
N GLN A 260 -4.55 -11.87 -6.07
CA GLN A 260 -5.57 -12.23 -5.08
C GLN A 260 -7.00 -11.98 -5.60
N ILE A 261 -7.23 -10.86 -6.29
CA ILE A 261 -8.52 -10.56 -6.90
C ILE A 261 -8.88 -11.59 -7.98
N ILE A 262 -7.91 -12.00 -8.80
CA ILE A 262 -8.09 -13.03 -9.83
C ILE A 262 -8.45 -14.37 -9.18
N GLU A 263 -7.64 -14.85 -8.23
CA GLU A 263 -7.86 -16.12 -7.52
C GLU A 263 -9.26 -16.16 -6.87
N LYS A 264 -9.64 -15.10 -6.17
CA LYS A 264 -10.94 -15.02 -5.48
C LYS A 264 -12.12 -14.94 -6.46
N LYS A 265 -11.95 -14.25 -7.59
CA LYS A 265 -12.99 -14.17 -8.64
C LYS A 265 -13.17 -15.50 -9.38
N LEU A 266 -12.07 -16.24 -9.60
CA LEU A 266 -12.08 -17.58 -10.19
C LEU A 266 -12.76 -18.61 -9.28
N MET A 267 -12.57 -18.48 -7.96
CA MET A 267 -13.29 -19.26 -6.96
C MET A 267 -14.78 -18.93 -6.94
N ASN A 268 -15.12 -17.64 -6.99
CA ASN A 268 -16.49 -17.16 -6.85
C ASN A 268 -16.87 -16.27 -8.05
N PRO A 269 -17.30 -16.85 -9.19
CA PRO A 269 -17.58 -16.11 -10.42
C PRO A 269 -18.74 -15.11 -10.28
N LYS A 270 -19.61 -15.26 -9.28
CA LYS A 270 -20.71 -14.33 -8.99
C LYS A 270 -20.30 -13.04 -8.25
N LEU A 271 -19.04 -12.91 -7.81
CA LEU A 271 -18.58 -11.73 -7.07
C LEU A 271 -18.64 -10.47 -7.94
N SER A 272 -19.41 -9.47 -7.50
CA SER A 272 -19.38 -8.13 -8.10
C SER A 272 -18.16 -7.36 -7.61
N THR A 273 -17.78 -6.29 -8.31
CA THR A 273 -16.64 -5.45 -7.89
C THR A 273 -16.79 -4.87 -6.49
N LYS A 274 -18.02 -4.58 -6.04
CA LYS A 274 -18.29 -4.09 -4.67
C LYS A 274 -18.07 -5.21 -3.66
N LYS A 275 -18.71 -6.37 -3.87
CA LYS A 275 -18.55 -7.55 -3.01
C LYS A 275 -17.09 -7.99 -2.89
N MET A 276 -16.33 -7.92 -3.98
CA MET A 276 -14.88 -8.21 -3.96
C MET A 276 -14.08 -7.25 -3.06
N ILE A 277 -14.43 -5.96 -3.08
CA ILE A 277 -13.79 -4.94 -2.24
C ILE A 277 -14.10 -5.23 -0.77
N ASP A 278 -15.36 -5.54 -0.47
CA ASP A 278 -15.81 -5.82 0.90
C ASP A 278 -15.17 -7.13 1.43
N GLU A 279 -15.17 -8.19 0.63
CA GLU A 279 -14.62 -9.51 1.00
C GLU A 279 -13.10 -9.52 1.20
N LEU A 280 -12.38 -8.60 0.56
CA LEU A 280 -10.93 -8.43 0.74
C LEU A 280 -10.59 -7.23 1.66
N ASN A 281 -11.59 -6.51 2.17
CA ASN A 281 -11.42 -5.27 2.94
C ASN A 281 -10.46 -4.27 2.25
N LEU A 282 -10.61 -4.10 0.93
CA LEU A 282 -9.74 -3.25 0.14
C LEU A 282 -10.16 -1.78 0.24
N LYS A 283 -9.23 -0.90 0.59
CA LYS A 283 -9.38 0.56 0.51
C LYS A 283 -8.96 1.05 -0.87
N CYS A 284 -9.63 0.55 -1.90
CA CYS A 284 -9.32 0.83 -3.31
C CYS A 284 -10.57 1.33 -4.06
N SER A 285 -10.35 2.02 -5.17
CA SER A 285 -11.45 2.45 -6.05
C SER A 285 -12.11 1.27 -6.77
N ARG A 286 -13.43 1.32 -6.94
CA ARG A 286 -14.19 0.35 -7.76
C ARG A 286 -13.67 0.25 -9.20
N SER A 287 -13.27 1.38 -9.77
CA SER A 287 -12.68 1.46 -11.11
C SER A 287 -11.40 0.62 -11.24
N ASN A 288 -10.57 0.54 -10.20
CA ASN A 288 -9.34 -0.24 -10.27
C ASN A 288 -9.64 -1.75 -10.34
N VAL A 289 -10.59 -2.25 -9.55
CA VAL A 289 -11.03 -3.65 -9.61
C VAL A 289 -11.70 -3.97 -10.95
N GLN A 290 -12.52 -3.03 -11.46
CA GLN A 290 -13.16 -3.19 -12.77
C GLN A 290 -12.13 -3.29 -13.91
N LYS A 291 -11.01 -2.56 -13.84
CA LYS A 291 -9.92 -2.66 -14.82
C LYS A 291 -9.29 -4.04 -14.82
N ILE A 292 -9.08 -4.64 -13.66
CA ILE A 292 -8.57 -6.02 -13.54
C ILE A 292 -9.56 -6.99 -14.19
N TYR A 293 -10.86 -6.85 -13.90
CA TYR A 293 -11.90 -7.70 -14.48
C TYR A 293 -11.95 -7.62 -16.01
N LYS A 294 -11.78 -6.42 -16.56
CA LYS A 294 -11.73 -6.21 -18.02
C LYS A 294 -10.44 -6.76 -18.62
N LYS A 295 -9.28 -6.47 -18.02
CA LYS A 295 -7.96 -6.89 -18.51
C LYS A 295 -7.82 -8.41 -18.63
N TRP A 296 -8.37 -9.14 -17.66
CA TRP A 296 -8.29 -10.60 -17.60
C TRP A 296 -9.59 -11.29 -18.03
N GLU A 297 -10.55 -10.54 -18.58
CA GLU A 297 -11.85 -11.03 -19.04
C GLU A 297 -12.60 -11.91 -18.01
N LEU A 298 -12.40 -11.67 -16.72
CA LEU A 298 -12.96 -12.47 -15.61
C LEU A 298 -14.48 -12.49 -15.57
N SER A 299 -15.14 -11.64 -16.35
CA SER A 299 -16.60 -11.62 -16.51
C SER A 299 -17.13 -12.74 -17.42
N LYS A 300 -16.28 -13.29 -18.31
CA LYS A 300 -16.64 -14.41 -19.18
C LYS A 300 -16.63 -15.75 -18.44
N ILE A 301 -15.89 -15.82 -17.34
CA ILE A 301 -15.70 -17.04 -16.55
C ILE A 301 -16.93 -17.24 -15.65
N LYS A 302 -17.74 -18.24 -15.99
CA LYS A 302 -18.96 -18.60 -15.24
C LYS A 302 -18.78 -19.83 -14.35
N LYS A 303 -17.77 -20.66 -14.62
CA LYS A 303 -17.49 -21.89 -13.88
C LYS A 303 -16.53 -21.62 -12.72
N VAL A 304 -16.78 -22.28 -11.59
CA VAL A 304 -15.91 -22.23 -10.41
C VAL A 304 -14.66 -23.07 -10.68
N THR A 305 -13.48 -22.47 -10.51
CA THR A 305 -12.21 -23.19 -10.57
C THR A 305 -11.57 -23.20 -9.19
N LYS A 306 -11.37 -24.39 -8.61
CA LYS A 306 -10.75 -24.56 -7.30
C LYS A 306 -9.24 -24.32 -7.36
N ILE A 307 -8.83 -23.06 -7.28
CA ILE A 307 -7.43 -22.64 -7.23
C ILE A 307 -7.17 -22.02 -5.86
N ARG A 308 -6.39 -22.67 -4.99
CA ARG A 308 -5.89 -22.09 -3.73
C ARG A 308 -4.37 -22.14 -3.69
N GLY A 309 -3.75 -21.07 -3.21
CA GLY A 309 -2.36 -21.08 -2.75
C GLY A 309 -1.34 -20.47 -3.69
N ILE A 310 -1.76 -19.83 -4.80
CA ILE A 310 -0.83 -19.05 -5.64
C ILE A 310 -0.29 -17.85 -4.84
N VAL A 311 -1.15 -17.23 -4.04
CA VAL A 311 -0.73 -16.25 -3.03
C VAL A 311 -0.84 -16.92 -1.66
N SER A 312 0.27 -17.01 -0.94
CA SER A 312 0.29 -17.48 0.44
C SER A 312 -0.53 -16.53 1.31
N GLN A 313 -1.77 -16.92 1.59
CA GLN A 313 -2.60 -16.28 2.59
C GLN A 313 -2.32 -16.93 3.93
N PRO A 314 -2.27 -16.17 5.05
CA PRO A 314 -2.36 -16.80 6.35
C PRO A 314 -3.63 -17.64 6.37
N TYR A 315 -3.54 -18.88 6.87
CA TYR A 315 -4.69 -19.77 7.02
C TYR A 315 -5.83 -18.94 7.63
N PRO A 316 -6.99 -18.81 6.97
CA PRO A 316 -8.10 -18.09 7.58
C PRO A 316 -8.37 -18.73 8.93
N LYS A 317 -8.55 -17.91 9.97
CA LYS A 317 -9.17 -18.35 11.21
C LYS A 317 -10.60 -18.72 10.83
N THR A 318 -10.79 -19.99 10.47
CA THR A 318 -12.07 -20.70 10.36
C THR A 318 -13.28 -19.77 10.28
N GLU A 319 -13.55 -19.26 9.08
CA GLU A 319 -14.95 -19.14 8.70
C GLU A 319 -15.41 -20.58 8.52
N GLU A 320 -16.20 -21.07 9.47
CA GLU A 320 -16.93 -22.32 9.34
C GLU A 320 -17.79 -22.20 8.08
N ILE A 321 -17.24 -22.66 6.95
CA ILE A 321 -18.04 -22.91 5.77
C ILE A 321 -18.99 -24.02 6.18
N SER A 322 -20.20 -23.63 6.53
CA SER A 322 -21.35 -24.50 6.71
C SER A 322 -21.67 -25.17 5.38
N THR A 323 -20.93 -26.20 5.04
CA THR A 323 -21.31 -27.17 4.03
C THR A 323 -20.86 -28.53 4.51
N ASN A 324 -21.84 -29.41 4.65
CA ASN A 324 -21.75 -30.84 4.91
C ASN A 324 -20.81 -31.55 3.91
N ILE A 325 -19.52 -31.27 4.01
CA ILE A 325 -18.48 -32.13 3.51
C ILE A 325 -18.24 -33.04 4.69
N THR A 326 -18.76 -34.26 4.59
CA THR A 326 -18.33 -35.39 5.43
C THR A 326 -16.85 -35.23 5.67
N LEU A 327 -16.49 -34.86 6.91
CA LEU A 327 -15.14 -34.96 7.42
C LEU A 327 -14.75 -36.40 7.16
N ASP A 328 -14.10 -36.66 6.03
CA ASP A 328 -13.36 -37.88 5.81
C ASP A 328 -12.36 -37.87 6.94
N LYS A 329 -12.74 -38.63 7.97
CA LYS A 329 -12.14 -38.62 9.30
C LYS A 329 -10.64 -38.70 9.06
N SER A 330 -9.91 -37.67 9.52
CA SER A 330 -8.47 -37.54 9.26
C SER A 330 -7.78 -38.88 9.45
N ALA A 331 -6.67 -39.15 8.74
CA ALA A 331 -5.95 -40.42 8.83
C ALA A 331 -5.76 -40.91 10.29
N LYS A 332 -5.56 -39.97 11.23
CA LYS A 332 -5.49 -40.19 12.68
C LYS A 332 -6.67 -40.98 13.28
N VAL A 333 -7.88 -40.80 12.78
CA VAL A 333 -9.10 -41.50 13.22
C VAL A 333 -9.28 -42.83 12.48
N LYS A 334 -8.81 -42.94 11.23
CA LYS A 334 -8.85 -44.19 10.44
C LYS A 334 -7.76 -45.19 10.85
N PHE A 335 -6.61 -44.75 11.36
CA PHE A 335 -5.47 -45.63 11.68
C PHE A 335 -5.75 -46.72 12.74
N PRO A 336 -6.40 -46.43 13.87
CA PRO A 336 -6.73 -47.46 14.86
C PRO A 336 -7.75 -48.46 14.34
N SER A 337 -8.67 -48.01 13.48
CA SER A 337 -9.66 -48.88 12.83
C SER A 337 -9.08 -49.68 11.68
N LEU A 338 -8.07 -49.17 10.96
CA LEU A 338 -7.44 -49.82 9.80
C LEU A 338 -6.91 -51.20 10.16
N ILE A 339 -6.11 -51.31 11.22
CA ILE A 339 -5.52 -52.59 11.67
C ILE A 339 -6.62 -53.64 11.95
N LYS A 340 -7.75 -53.21 12.53
CA LYS A 340 -8.89 -54.09 12.84
C LYS A 340 -9.77 -54.37 11.62
N SER A 341 -9.94 -53.41 10.71
CA SER A 341 -10.80 -53.55 9.53
C SER A 341 -10.15 -54.33 8.41
N SER A 342 -8.81 -54.33 8.33
CA SER A 342 -8.06 -55.03 7.27
C SER A 342 -7.36 -56.31 7.76
N ASN A 343 -7.66 -56.80 8.97
CA ASN A 343 -7.11 -58.04 9.55
C ASN A 343 -5.58 -58.20 9.39
N LEU A 344 -4.84 -57.10 9.55
CA LEU A 344 -3.39 -57.13 9.38
C LEU A 344 -2.74 -57.82 10.58
N LYS A 345 -1.93 -58.85 10.33
CA LYS A 345 -1.08 -59.48 11.36
C LYS A 345 0.08 -58.54 11.68
N VAL A 346 -0.08 -57.72 12.72
CA VAL A 346 0.98 -56.77 13.12
C VAL A 346 1.63 -57.16 14.43
N ASN A 347 2.95 -56.97 14.51
CA ASN A 347 3.74 -57.28 15.70
C ASN A 347 3.23 -56.49 16.93
N TYR A 348 3.25 -57.10 18.11
CA TYR A 348 2.81 -56.50 19.36
C TYR A 348 3.53 -55.16 19.67
N SER A 349 4.81 -55.07 19.33
CA SER A 349 5.62 -53.86 19.45
C SER A 349 5.08 -52.71 18.61
N PHE A 350 4.63 -52.97 17.38
CA PHE A 350 4.00 -51.98 16.51
C PHE A 350 2.66 -51.51 17.05
N LEU A 351 1.84 -52.45 17.51
CA LEU A 351 0.51 -52.14 18.06
C LEU A 351 0.63 -51.25 19.29
N ARG A 352 1.69 -51.46 20.10
CA ARG A 352 2.04 -50.59 21.22
C ARG A 352 2.51 -49.21 20.77
N LEU A 353 3.33 -49.13 19.71
CA LEU A 353 3.80 -47.87 19.13
C LEU A 353 2.65 -47.03 18.53
N VAL A 354 1.73 -47.65 17.81
CA VAL A 354 0.53 -46.96 17.30
C VAL A 354 -0.36 -46.47 18.44
N LYS A 355 -0.53 -47.30 19.49
CA LYS A 355 -1.25 -46.87 20.70
C LYS A 355 -0.57 -45.70 21.40
N THR A 356 0.76 -45.67 21.51
CA THR A 356 1.46 -44.54 22.14
C THR A 356 1.39 -43.26 21.31
N LEU A 357 1.44 -43.36 19.97
CA LEU A 357 1.25 -42.23 19.06
C LEU A 357 -0.15 -41.59 19.19
N ASN A 358 -1.17 -42.35 19.57
CA ASN A 358 -2.51 -41.79 19.81
C ASN A 358 -2.55 -40.83 21.01
N TYR A 359 -1.73 -41.06 22.04
CA TYR A 359 -1.80 -40.33 23.32
C TYR A 359 -0.62 -39.39 23.55
N LYS A 360 0.55 -39.64 22.95
CA LYS A 360 1.77 -38.84 23.15
C LYS A 360 2.48 -38.57 21.82
N LYS A 361 3.01 -37.35 21.69
CA LYS A 361 3.92 -36.99 20.60
C LYS A 361 5.26 -37.69 20.82
N VAL A 362 5.74 -38.43 19.83
CA VAL A 362 7.05 -39.10 19.87
C VAL A 362 7.98 -38.37 18.89
N PHE A 363 9.14 -37.94 19.37
CA PHE A 363 10.18 -37.34 18.52
C PHE A 363 10.97 -38.46 17.84
N ILE A 364 10.92 -38.52 16.51
CA ILE A 364 11.71 -39.47 15.71
C ILE A 364 12.95 -38.72 15.24
N SER A 365 14.10 -38.97 15.88
CA SER A 365 15.42 -38.55 15.40
C SER A 365 16.05 -39.63 14.52
N ASN A 366 17.14 -39.34 13.80
CA ASN A 366 17.99 -40.36 13.19
C ASN A 366 18.85 -41.01 14.30
N PRO A 367 18.97 -42.35 14.43
CA PRO A 367 18.60 -43.43 13.51
C PRO A 367 17.20 -44.05 13.75
N GLY A 368 16.30 -43.39 14.47
CA GLY A 368 14.94 -43.87 14.72
C GLY A 368 14.09 -44.13 13.47
N ALA A 369 14.43 -43.50 12.34
CA ALA A 369 13.80 -43.80 11.04
C ALA A 369 14.12 -45.22 10.52
N LEU A 370 15.33 -45.74 10.78
CA LEU A 370 15.72 -47.11 10.42
C LEU A 370 14.97 -48.14 11.28
N LEU A 371 14.68 -47.80 12.54
CA LEU A 371 13.91 -48.66 13.44
C LEU A 371 12.42 -48.75 13.05
N ILE A 372 11.91 -47.77 12.29
CA ILE A 372 10.50 -47.70 11.90
C ILE A 372 10.25 -48.25 10.48
N ALA A 373 11.28 -48.31 9.64
CA ALA A 373 11.21 -48.82 8.28
C ALA A 373 10.54 -50.21 8.13
N PRO A 374 10.81 -51.23 8.98
CA PRO A 374 10.16 -52.54 8.88
C PRO A 374 8.63 -52.46 9.07
N PHE A 375 8.16 -51.48 9.84
CA PHE A 375 6.75 -51.32 10.13
C PHE A 375 5.99 -50.57 9.02
N LEU A 376 6.67 -49.68 8.28
CA LEU A 376 6.09 -49.01 7.11
C LEU A 376 5.93 -49.98 5.93
N ASP A 377 6.85 -50.93 5.80
CA ASP A 377 6.77 -52.00 4.82
C ASP A 377 5.58 -52.93 5.12
N GLN A 378 5.41 -53.32 6.39
CA GLN A 378 4.25 -54.11 6.84
C GLN A 378 2.89 -53.42 6.69
N LEU A 379 2.87 -52.08 6.63
CA LEU A 379 1.67 -51.30 6.34
C LEU A 379 1.37 -51.19 4.82
N GLY A 380 2.21 -51.77 3.96
CA GLY A 380 2.09 -51.67 2.51
C GLY A 380 2.41 -50.27 1.97
N VAL A 381 3.03 -49.39 2.77
CA VAL A 381 3.32 -48.00 2.36
C VAL A 381 4.40 -47.97 1.29
N VAL A 382 5.39 -48.86 1.38
CA VAL A 382 6.45 -48.99 0.37
C VAL A 382 5.87 -49.48 -0.96
N GLU A 383 4.96 -50.44 -0.91
CA GLU A 383 4.27 -50.98 -2.08
C GLU A 383 3.29 -49.96 -2.70
N ALA A 384 2.54 -49.23 -1.86
CA ALA A 384 1.68 -48.13 -2.28
C ALA A 384 2.48 -46.98 -2.91
N LEU A 385 3.66 -46.68 -2.38
CA LEU A 385 4.56 -45.69 -2.97
C LEU A 385 5.09 -46.16 -4.32
N ARG A 386 5.41 -47.46 -4.49
CA ARG A 386 5.84 -48.01 -5.78
C ARG A 386 4.71 -48.06 -6.83
N THR A 387 3.47 -48.23 -6.41
CA THR A 387 2.31 -48.37 -7.31
C THR A 387 1.65 -47.04 -7.67
N TYR A 388 1.62 -46.08 -6.74
CA TYR A 388 0.94 -44.79 -6.93
C TYR A 388 1.85 -43.56 -6.82
N GLY A 389 3.13 -43.75 -6.47
CA GLY A 389 4.08 -42.67 -6.29
C GLY A 389 4.65 -42.15 -7.62
N PRO A 390 5.10 -40.88 -7.66
CA PRO A 390 5.81 -40.33 -8.82
C PRO A 390 7.13 -41.06 -9.10
N GLU A 391 7.47 -41.26 -10.37
CA GLU A 391 8.65 -42.01 -10.83
C GLU A 391 9.99 -41.49 -10.26
N SER A 392 10.06 -40.21 -9.92
CA SER A 392 11.22 -39.58 -9.27
C SER A 392 11.56 -40.15 -7.88
N TYR A 393 10.67 -40.94 -7.28
CA TYR A 393 10.82 -41.52 -5.94
C TYR A 393 11.15 -43.03 -5.94
N PHE A 394 11.36 -43.64 -7.11
CA PHE A 394 11.64 -45.07 -7.24
C PHE A 394 13.14 -45.44 -7.09
N SER A 395 14.01 -44.48 -6.76
CA SER A 395 15.41 -44.79 -6.42
C SER A 395 15.47 -45.73 -5.21
N THR A 396 16.37 -46.73 -5.27
CA THR A 396 16.57 -47.77 -4.25
C THR A 396 16.87 -47.25 -2.85
N ASP A 397 17.28 -46.00 -2.73
CA ASP A 397 17.32 -45.28 -1.47
C ASP A 397 15.92 -44.75 -1.17
N ILE A 398 15.16 -45.51 -0.37
CA ILE A 398 14.03 -44.94 0.38
C ILE A 398 14.64 -43.89 1.32
N THR A 399 14.85 -42.69 0.79
CA THR A 399 15.52 -41.62 1.51
C THR A 399 14.73 -41.33 2.79
N ASN A 400 15.45 -41.23 3.91
CA ASN A 400 14.93 -40.95 5.25
C ASN A 400 13.78 -39.92 5.28
N THR A 401 13.75 -38.99 4.34
CA THR A 401 12.74 -37.93 4.20
C THR A 401 11.33 -38.43 3.89
N ILE A 402 11.13 -39.47 3.06
CA ILE A 402 9.78 -39.99 2.74
C ILE A 402 9.24 -40.79 3.92
N ILE A 403 10.06 -41.67 4.50
CA ILE A 403 9.76 -42.39 5.75
C ILE A 403 9.42 -41.40 6.87
N VAL A 404 10.21 -40.33 7.03
CA VAL A 404 9.97 -39.31 8.04
C VAL A 404 8.71 -38.49 7.75
N ASN A 405 8.43 -38.13 6.49
CA ASN A 405 7.25 -37.33 6.14
C ASN A 405 5.96 -38.15 6.21
N THR A 406 5.96 -39.40 5.76
CA THR A 406 4.82 -40.32 5.95
C THR A 406 4.53 -40.52 7.43
N LEU A 407 5.55 -40.74 8.27
CA LEU A 407 5.37 -40.81 9.72
C LEU A 407 4.91 -39.49 10.35
N ARG A 408 5.35 -38.33 9.85
CA ARG A 408 4.85 -37.01 10.29
C ARG A 408 3.37 -36.83 9.98
N ILE A 409 2.91 -37.29 8.81
CA ILE A 409 1.50 -37.28 8.43
C ILE A 409 0.69 -38.23 9.32
N ILE A 410 1.21 -39.44 9.57
CA ILE A 410 0.59 -40.43 10.46
C ILE A 410 0.53 -39.92 11.90
N ALA A 411 1.58 -39.25 12.38
CA ALA A 411 1.67 -38.66 13.72
C ALA A 411 0.90 -37.33 13.88
N GLY A 412 0.35 -36.78 12.79
CA GLY A 412 -0.46 -35.57 12.79
C GLY A 412 0.33 -34.28 13.04
N PHE A 413 1.51 -34.13 12.43
CA PHE A 413 2.17 -32.83 12.33
C PHE A 413 1.51 -31.96 11.25
N PRO A 414 1.20 -30.68 11.53
CA PRO A 414 0.88 -29.73 10.47
C PRO A 414 2.17 -29.45 9.69
N SER A 415 2.15 -29.72 8.38
CA SER A 415 3.14 -29.22 7.43
C SER A 415 3.10 -27.70 7.35
#